data_AF-J3LPF4-F1
#
_entry.id   AF-J3LPF4-F1
#
_cell.length_a   1.000
_cell.length_b   1.000
_cell.length_c   1.000
_cell.angle_alpha   90.00
_cell.angle_beta   90.00
_cell.angle_gamma   90.00
#
_symmetry.space_group_name_H-M   'P 1'
#
loop_
_entity.id
_entity.type
_entity.pdbx_description
1 polymer ?
#
loop_
_entity_poly.entity_id
_entity_poly.type
_entity_poly.pdbx_seq_one_letter_code
_entity_poly.pdbx_strand_id
1 'polypeptide(L)'
;HLLLVVRLVVATILHGAFSATVYDVLEQNNLPRGLIPQGVTSYVLHPDGHLQVTLPGDCNFVVTVAGAQYKFRFGSTFVGLVKPGSISEVNGVRVQVKWALEGISQVDRCMV
;
A
#
# COMPACT_ATOMS: atom_id res chain seq x y z
N HIS A 1 31.97 27.51 -11.01
CA HIS A 1 30.78 27.74 -10.15
C HIS A 1 29.47 27.42 -10.86
N LEU A 2 29.19 27.97 -12.05
CA LEU A 2 27.94 27.72 -12.80
C LEU A 2 27.64 26.22 -13.06
N LEU A 3 28.66 25.42 -13.41
CA LEU A 3 28.54 23.97 -13.64
C LEU A 3 28.14 23.16 -12.39
N LEU A 4 28.54 23.60 -11.19
CA LEU A 4 28.17 22.96 -9.92
C LEU A 4 26.71 23.25 -9.57
N VAL A 5 26.24 24.48 -9.83
CA VAL A 5 24.84 24.87 -9.64
C VAL A 5 23.93 24.12 -10.60
N VAL A 6 24.32 23.97 -11.88
CA VAL A 6 23.57 23.17 -12.86
C VAL A 6 23.48 21.69 -12.46
N ARG A 7 24.56 21.10 -11.92
CA ARG A 7 24.52 19.72 -11.41
C ARG A 7 23.59 19.56 -10.20
N LEU A 8 23.59 20.52 -9.28
CA LEU A 8 22.70 20.52 -8.11
C LEU A 8 21.22 20.71 -8.50
N VAL A 9 20.95 21.58 -9.48
CA VAL A 9 19.62 21.82 -10.04
C VAL A 9 19.10 20.60 -10.82
N VAL A 10 19.96 19.95 -11.63
CA VAL A 10 19.59 18.71 -12.34
C VAL A 10 19.32 17.57 -11.35
N ALA A 11 20.12 17.43 -10.27
CA ALA A 11 19.89 16.41 -9.24
C ALA A 11 18.60 16.65 -8.42
N THR A 12 18.20 17.91 -8.21
CA THR A 12 16.94 18.24 -7.52
C THR A 12 15.72 18.01 -8.41
N ILE A 13 15.82 18.28 -9.72
CA ILE A 13 14.73 18.03 -10.70
C ILE A 13 14.55 16.54 -10.98
N LEU A 14 15.61 15.72 -10.86
CA LEU A 14 15.59 14.28 -11.11
C LEU A 14 15.18 13.43 -9.88
N HIS A 15 14.52 14.02 -8.87
CA HIS A 15 13.69 13.23 -7.96
C HIS A 15 12.43 12.87 -8.71
N GLY A 16 12.55 11.86 -9.58
CA GLY A 16 11.57 11.49 -10.58
C GLY A 16 10.16 11.45 -10.01
N ALA A 17 9.35 12.41 -10.44
CA ALA A 17 7.91 12.23 -10.52
C ALA A 17 7.59 11.27 -11.68
N PHE A 18 8.23 10.09 -11.70
CA PHE A 18 7.43 8.93 -12.06
C PHE A 18 6.34 8.92 -11.00
N SER A 19 5.08 9.05 -11.42
CA SER A 19 3.95 8.90 -10.51
C SER A 19 4.11 7.53 -9.86
N ALA A 20 4.74 7.48 -8.68
CA ALA A 20 4.95 6.25 -7.96
C ALA A 20 3.58 5.61 -7.83
N THR A 21 3.44 4.35 -8.18
CA THR A 21 2.20 3.65 -7.89
C THR A 21 2.16 3.36 -6.40
N VAL A 22 0.99 3.11 -5.84
CA VAL A 22 0.91 2.64 -4.45
C VAL A 22 1.71 1.33 -4.24
N TYR A 23 1.85 0.52 -5.30
CA TYR A 23 2.67 -0.69 -5.25
C TYR A 23 4.16 -0.36 -5.13
N ASP A 24 4.62 0.75 -5.68
CA ASP A 24 6.01 1.20 -5.55
C ASP A 24 6.26 1.77 -4.15
N VAL A 25 5.26 2.44 -3.55
CA VAL A 25 5.29 2.84 -2.13
C VAL A 25 5.48 1.62 -1.23
N LEU A 26 4.75 0.52 -1.48
CA LEU A 26 4.93 -0.73 -0.74
C LEU A 26 6.35 -1.28 -0.90
N GLU A 27 6.82 -1.41 -2.14
CA GLU A 27 8.15 -1.98 -2.42
C GLU A 27 9.28 -1.16 -1.77
N GLN A 28 9.24 0.17 -1.88
CA GLN A 28 10.21 1.09 -1.27
C GLN A 28 10.20 1.01 0.27
N ASN A 29 9.05 0.67 0.87
CA ASN A 29 8.92 0.42 2.31
C ASN A 29 9.11 -1.05 2.67
N ASN A 30 9.75 -1.83 1.80
CA ASN A 30 10.07 -3.23 2.05
C ASN A 30 8.81 -4.10 2.29
N LEU A 31 7.68 -3.77 1.67
CA LEU A 31 6.42 -4.50 1.74
C LEU A 31 6.10 -5.19 0.40
N PRO A 32 5.49 -6.39 0.40
CA PRO A 32 5.09 -7.04 -0.84
C PRO A 32 4.02 -6.23 -1.57
N ARG A 33 4.20 -6.04 -2.88
CA ARG A 33 3.24 -5.34 -3.76
C ARG A 33 1.83 -5.94 -3.70
N GLY A 34 1.73 -7.25 -3.42
CA GLY A 34 0.47 -7.99 -3.33
C GLY A 34 -0.39 -7.73 -2.09
N LEU A 35 0.04 -6.88 -1.15
CA LEU A 35 -0.80 -6.48 -0.02
C LEU A 35 -2.01 -5.63 -0.44
N ILE A 36 -1.88 -4.90 -1.56
CA ILE A 36 -2.95 -4.07 -2.12
C ILE A 36 -3.45 -4.71 -3.41
N PRO A 37 -4.78 -4.83 -3.62
CA PRO A 37 -5.32 -5.38 -4.85
C PRO A 37 -4.94 -4.54 -6.07
N GLN A 38 -4.93 -5.18 -7.23
CA GLN A 38 -4.74 -4.50 -8.51
C GLN A 38 -5.94 -3.59 -8.84
N GLY A 39 -5.73 -2.58 -9.69
CA GLY A 39 -6.80 -1.67 -10.14
C GLY A 39 -7.01 -0.44 -9.27
N VAL A 40 -6.00 -0.04 -8.48
CA VAL A 40 -6.02 1.23 -7.74
C VAL A 40 -6.18 2.39 -8.71
N THR A 41 -7.18 3.23 -8.46
CA THR A 41 -7.50 4.42 -9.28
C THR A 41 -6.68 5.62 -8.84
N SER A 42 -6.48 5.78 -7.52
CA SER A 42 -5.64 6.84 -6.96
C SER A 42 -5.17 6.47 -5.56
N TYR A 43 -4.15 7.18 -5.08
CA TYR A 43 -3.71 7.11 -3.69
C TYR A 43 -3.21 8.49 -3.23
N VAL A 44 -3.21 8.71 -1.92
CA VAL A 44 -2.60 9.85 -1.26
C VAL A 44 -1.64 9.31 -0.22
N LEU A 45 -0.37 9.71 -0.27
CA LEU A 45 0.63 9.39 0.73
C LEU A 45 1.07 10.70 1.41
N HIS A 46 0.84 10.78 2.71
CA HIS A 46 1.26 11.89 3.54
C HIS A 46 2.73 11.75 3.97
N PRO A 47 3.43 12.85 4.29
CA PRO A 47 4.84 12.81 4.70
C PRO A 47 5.12 11.98 5.96
N ASP A 48 4.12 11.77 6.81
CA ASP A 48 4.20 10.96 8.02
C ASP A 48 3.97 9.45 7.77
N GLY A 49 3.70 9.06 6.52
CA GLY A 49 3.47 7.68 6.10
C GLY A 49 2.00 7.28 6.03
N HIS A 50 1.05 8.16 6.40
CA HIS A 50 -0.37 7.86 6.21
C HIS A 50 -0.70 7.73 4.73
N LEU A 51 -1.24 6.57 4.37
CA LEU A 51 -1.63 6.19 3.03
C LEU A 51 -3.15 6.05 2.98
N GLN A 52 -3.78 6.72 2.02
CA GLN A 52 -5.16 6.48 1.61
C GLN A 52 -5.17 5.95 0.17
N VAL A 53 -5.91 4.89 -0.07
CA VAL A 53 -6.00 4.22 -1.37
C VAL A 53 -7.45 4.22 -1.85
N THR A 54 -7.65 4.47 -3.15
CA THR A 54 -8.97 4.47 -3.78
C THR A 54 -9.02 3.46 -4.93
N LEU A 55 -10.00 2.56 -4.87
CA LEU A 55 -10.38 1.60 -5.90
C LEU A 55 -11.60 2.11 -6.67
N PRO A 56 -11.89 1.59 -7.88
CA PRO A 56 -13.09 1.97 -8.64
C PRO A 56 -14.41 1.57 -7.96
N GLY A 57 -14.33 0.69 -6.96
CA GLY A 57 -15.43 0.22 -6.12
C GLY A 57 -14.92 -0.77 -5.08
N ASP A 58 -15.82 -1.31 -4.26
CA ASP A 58 -15.47 -2.36 -3.30
C ASP A 58 -14.87 -3.58 -4.04
N CYS A 59 -13.76 -4.10 -3.53
CA CYS A 59 -13.07 -5.26 -4.07
C CYS A 59 -13.20 -6.44 -3.12
N ASN A 60 -13.92 -7.47 -3.55
CA ASN A 60 -14.14 -8.70 -2.79
C ASN A 60 -13.55 -9.88 -3.55
N PHE A 61 -12.72 -10.68 -2.88
CA PHE A 61 -12.10 -11.85 -3.50
C PHE A 61 -11.90 -12.97 -2.48
N VAL A 62 -11.63 -14.18 -2.98
CA VAL A 62 -11.38 -15.35 -2.15
C VAL A 62 -9.96 -15.85 -2.42
N VAL A 63 -9.21 -16.07 -1.35
CA VAL A 63 -7.91 -16.73 -1.40
C VAL A 63 -8.09 -18.16 -0.88
N THR A 64 -7.64 -19.14 -1.65
CA THR A 64 -7.68 -20.55 -1.26
C THR A 64 -6.29 -20.99 -0.80
N VAL A 65 -6.17 -21.42 0.45
CA VAL A 65 -4.92 -21.94 1.04
C VAL A 65 -5.19 -23.32 1.61
N ALA A 66 -4.48 -24.34 1.11
CA ALA A 66 -4.63 -25.74 1.56
C ALA A 66 -6.10 -26.23 1.59
N GLY A 67 -6.92 -25.80 0.63
CA GLY A 67 -8.34 -26.13 0.53
C GLY A 67 -9.29 -25.28 1.40
N ALA A 68 -8.76 -24.44 2.30
CA ALA A 68 -9.54 -23.46 3.06
C ALA A 68 -9.72 -22.16 2.27
N GLN A 69 -10.93 -21.59 2.32
CA GLN A 69 -11.27 -20.32 1.65
C GLN A 69 -11.27 -19.16 2.64
N TYR A 70 -10.55 -18.10 2.31
CA TYR A 70 -10.49 -16.85 3.06
C TYR A 70 -11.07 -15.74 2.20
N LYS A 71 -12.17 -15.12 2.63
CA LYS A 71 -12.81 -14.04 1.88
C LYS A 71 -12.26 -12.70 2.33
N PHE A 72 -11.64 -11.96 1.42
CA PHE A 72 -11.16 -10.62 1.65
C PHE A 72 -12.16 -9.61 1.11
N ARG A 73 -12.32 -8.50 1.83
CA ARG A 73 -13.17 -7.37 1.46
C ARG A 73 -12.39 -6.08 1.67
N PHE A 74 -12.04 -5.43 0.57
CA PHE A 74 -11.51 -4.08 0.55
C PHE A 74 -12.64 -3.13 0.19
N GLY A 75 -12.86 -2.11 1.01
CA GLY A 75 -13.73 -1.00 0.63
C GLY A 75 -13.15 -0.24 -0.56
N SER A 76 -14.01 0.50 -1.27
CA SER A 76 -13.59 1.40 -2.35
C SER A 76 -12.54 2.43 -1.90
N THR A 77 -12.49 2.75 -0.61
CA THR A 77 -11.42 3.51 0.02
C THR A 77 -10.96 2.79 1.28
N PHE A 78 -9.65 2.71 1.48
CA PHE A 78 -9.03 2.17 2.69
C PHE A 78 -7.76 2.94 3.02
N VAL A 79 -7.36 2.88 4.29
CA VAL A 79 -6.23 3.64 4.84
C VAL A 79 -5.26 2.73 5.59
N GLY A 80 -4.05 3.23 5.82
CA GLY A 80 -3.08 2.65 6.74
C GLY A 80 -1.86 3.57 6.93
N LEU A 81 -1.07 3.30 7.96
CA LEU A 81 0.20 3.97 8.23
C LEU A 81 1.34 3.07 7.73
N VAL A 82 2.05 3.51 6.70
CA VAL A 82 3.16 2.77 6.11
C VAL A 82 4.46 3.13 6.82
N LYS A 83 5.18 2.10 7.27
CA LYS A 83 6.55 2.19 7.79
C LYS A 83 7.41 1.12 7.12
N PRO A 84 8.76 1.21 7.20
CA PRO A 84 9.62 0.16 6.70
C PRO A 84 9.26 -1.21 7.29
N GLY A 85 8.75 -2.11 6.46
CA GLY A 85 8.37 -3.47 6.81
C GLY A 85 6.99 -3.61 7.46
N SER A 86 6.17 -2.57 7.61
CA SER A 86 4.84 -2.71 8.18
C SER A 86 3.81 -1.71 7.62
N ILE A 87 2.54 -2.13 7.69
CA ILE A 87 1.39 -1.24 7.52
C ILE A 87 0.46 -1.43 8.72
N SER A 88 0.25 -0.37 9.50
CA SER A 88 -0.60 -0.37 10.69
C SER A 88 -1.79 0.56 10.51
N GLU A 89 -2.64 0.70 11.53
CA GLU A 89 -3.82 1.60 11.50
C GLU A 89 -4.73 1.34 10.29
N VAL A 90 -4.78 0.08 9.86
CA VAL A 90 -5.51 -0.30 8.66
C VAL A 90 -7.00 -0.23 8.94
N ASN A 91 -7.72 0.47 8.07
CA ASN A 91 -9.18 0.55 8.10
C ASN A 91 -9.74 0.45 6.67
N GLY A 92 -10.89 -0.21 6.51
CA GLY A 92 -11.50 -0.50 5.22
C GLY A 92 -11.13 -1.85 4.63
N VAL A 93 -10.29 -2.64 5.31
CA VAL A 93 -9.90 -4.00 4.89
C VAL A 93 -10.36 -5.03 5.91
N ARG A 94 -11.12 -6.02 5.46
CA ARG A 94 -11.63 -7.10 6.29
C ARG A 94 -11.35 -8.48 5.69
N VAL A 95 -11.17 -9.46 6.56
CA VAL A 95 -11.07 -10.88 6.18
C VAL A 95 -12.14 -11.69 6.92
N GLN A 96 -12.78 -12.62 6.22
CA GLN A 96 -13.71 -13.55 6.85
C GLN A 96 -12.92 -14.64 7.55
N VAL A 97 -13.06 -14.72 8.88
CA VAL A 97 -12.52 -15.78 9.72
C VAL A 97 -13.70 -16.57 10.28
N LYS A 98 -13.83 -17.82 9.87
CA LYS A 98 -15.01 -18.66 10.17
C LYS A 98 -16.31 -17.96 9.73
N TRP A 99 -17.14 -17.54 10.68
CA TRP A 99 -18.45 -16.92 10.44
C TRP A 99 -18.44 -15.39 10.53
N ALA A 100 -17.34 -14.79 11.00
CA ALA A 100 -17.23 -13.36 11.28
C ALA A 100 -16.32 -12.66 10.27
N LEU A 101 -16.59 -11.37 10.04
CA LEU A 101 -15.71 -10.47 9.30
C LEU A 101 -14.86 -9.71 10.30
N GLU A 102 -13.56 -9.97 10.25
CA GLU A 102 -12.59 -9.32 11.13
C GLU A 102 -11.85 -8.22 10.37
N GLY A 103 -11.62 -7.09 11.03
CA GLY A 103 -10.78 -6.02 10.51
C GLY A 103 -9.31 -6.45 10.53
N ILE A 104 -8.60 -6.18 9.44
CA ILE A 104 -7.14 -6.23 9.47
C ILE A 104 -6.68 -4.87 9.98
N SER A 105 -6.02 -4.83 11.14
CA SER A 105 -5.51 -3.58 11.73
C SER A 105 -4.03 -3.36 11.44
N GLN A 106 -3.26 -4.44 11.22
CA GLN A 106 -1.83 -4.38 10.98
C GLN A 106 -1.34 -5.57 10.15
N VAL A 107 -0.33 -5.33 9.31
CA VAL A 107 0.45 -6.36 8.61
C VAL A 107 1.93 -6.02 8.77
N ASP A 108 2.70 -6.99 9.25
CA ASP A 108 4.15 -6.89 9.41
C ASP A 108 4.84 -7.86 8.46
N ARG A 109 5.96 -7.41 7.90
CA ARG A 109 6.90 -8.28 7.21
C ARG A 109 7.75 -9.01 8.24
N CYS A 110 7.83 -10.34 8.10
CA CYS A 110 8.77 -11.13 8.88
C CYS A 110 10.21 -10.74 8.52
N MET A 111 11.01 -10.36 9.52
CA MET A 111 12.45 -10.17 9.36
C MET A 111 13.13 -11.52 9.56
N VAL A 112 13.85 -12.00 8.55
CA VAL A 112 14.67 -13.22 8.59
C VAL A 112 16.14 -12.87 8.56
#